data_AF-A0A9Q0JYK5-F1
#
_entry.id   AF-A0A9Q0JYK5-F1
#
_cell.length_a   1.000
_cell.length_b   1.000
_cell.length_c   1.000
_cell.angle_alpha   90.00
_cell.angle_beta   90.00
_cell.angle_gamma   90.00
#
_symmetry.space_group_name_H-M   'P 1'
#
loop_
_entity.id
_entity.type
_entity.pdbx_description
1 polymer ?
#
loop_
_entity_poly.entity_id
_entity_poly.type
_entity_poly.pdbx_seq_one_letter_code
_entity_poly.pdbx_strand_id
1 'polypeptide(L)'
;MEAAYETLQDAAGLTQLSAIVEDVFASGDLPRAAETLANMRHCLSAVGEVAEFANVRKQLEVLEDRLEGMVQPRLYDALSNCKVDAVQDIWKILIQIGRFKSLELHYTKVHLKPIKQLWEEFDSRQRANKPASEKHDGERLSTITSSSSSLPTLSFSSWLPSFYDEVLLYLEQEWKWCMIGFPDDYSTLVPKLLIETMTRLSASFVSRINLATGDVVPETRTLAKGILDILSGDIPKGTKIQTRHLEALIELHNMTGAFARNIQHLFSESDLQVLLDTLKAVYSPYASYKQRYGRMEHAILSAEIAAIDLRGAVARGVGAQGIELSETVRRMEESIPQVIVLLEAAVERCISFTGGSEVDELILALDDVMLQ
;
A
#
# COMPACT_ATOMS: atom_id res chain seq x y z
N MET A 1 -42.88 -14.61 -34.70
CA MET A 1 -43.77 -15.63 -34.13
C MET A 1 -42.96 -16.56 -33.22
N GLU A 2 -41.78 -17.01 -33.65
CA GLU A 2 -40.85 -17.80 -32.83
C GLU A 2 -40.44 -17.13 -31.52
N ALA A 3 -40.04 -15.85 -31.53
CA ALA A 3 -39.67 -15.14 -30.30
C ALA A 3 -40.79 -15.10 -29.24
N ALA A 4 -42.05 -14.97 -29.65
CA ALA A 4 -43.20 -14.97 -28.72
C ALA A 4 -43.50 -16.38 -28.18
N TYR A 5 -43.18 -17.42 -28.95
CA TYR A 5 -43.31 -18.81 -28.51
C TYR A 5 -42.24 -19.15 -27.47
N GLU A 6 -40.99 -18.74 -27.69
CA GLU A 6 -39.89 -18.90 -26.72
C GLU A 6 -40.20 -18.19 -25.40
N THR A 7 -40.67 -16.95 -25.43
CA THR A 7 -41.04 -16.21 -24.20
C THR A 7 -42.16 -16.90 -23.41
N LEU A 8 -43.15 -17.48 -24.09
CA LEU A 8 -44.23 -18.22 -23.42
C LEU A 8 -43.72 -19.53 -22.82
N GLN A 9 -42.81 -20.21 -23.50
CA GLN A 9 -42.16 -21.42 -22.99
C GLN A 9 -41.32 -21.12 -21.74
N ASP A 10 -40.57 -20.01 -21.73
CA ASP A 10 -39.77 -19.57 -20.59
C ASP A 10 -40.64 -19.15 -19.40
N ALA A 11 -41.77 -18.48 -19.65
CA ALA A 11 -42.73 -18.14 -18.61
C ALA A 11 -43.36 -19.40 -17.97
N ALA A 12 -43.73 -20.40 -18.78
CA ALA A 12 -44.22 -21.68 -18.28
C ALA A 12 -43.13 -22.43 -17.48
N GLY A 13 -41.91 -22.49 -18.01
CA GLY A 13 -40.76 -23.08 -17.33
C GLY A 13 -40.47 -22.44 -15.97
N LEU A 14 -40.60 -21.11 -15.86
CA LEU A 14 -40.39 -20.39 -14.61
C LEU A 14 -41.36 -20.81 -13.51
N THR A 15 -42.64 -21.03 -13.83
CA THR A 15 -43.62 -21.51 -12.84
C THR A 15 -43.27 -22.90 -12.32
N GLN A 16 -42.80 -23.79 -13.21
CA GLN A 16 -42.35 -25.13 -12.82
C GLN A 16 -41.10 -25.06 -11.95
N LEU A 17 -40.09 -24.27 -12.33
CA LEU A 17 -38.86 -24.07 -11.58
C LEU A 17 -39.15 -23.51 -10.18
N SER A 18 -40.04 -22.54 -10.07
CA SER A 18 -40.45 -21.96 -8.79
C SER A 18 -41.13 -22.97 -7.85
N ALA A 19 -41.80 -24.00 -8.39
CA ALA A 19 -42.44 -25.04 -7.60
C ALA A 19 -41.44 -26.07 -7.05
N ILE A 20 -40.36 -26.36 -7.80
CA ILE A 20 -39.39 -27.41 -7.43
C ILE A 20 -38.17 -26.88 -6.68
N VAL A 21 -37.92 -25.57 -6.69
CA VAL A 21 -36.67 -25.00 -6.15
C VAL A 21 -36.48 -25.31 -4.66
N GLU A 22 -37.53 -25.22 -3.84
CA GLU A 22 -37.44 -25.53 -2.41
C GLU A 22 -37.14 -27.02 -2.15
N ASP A 23 -37.69 -27.92 -2.97
CA ASP A 23 -37.40 -29.36 -2.88
C ASP A 23 -35.93 -29.65 -3.24
N VAL A 24 -35.38 -28.95 -4.22
CA VAL A 24 -33.96 -29.04 -4.59
C VAL A 24 -33.07 -28.57 -3.43
N PHE A 25 -33.41 -27.45 -2.78
CA PHE A 25 -32.68 -27.01 -1.58
C PHE A 25 -32.82 -27.99 -0.41
N ALA A 26 -33.99 -28.61 -0.22
CA ALA A 26 -34.22 -29.61 0.82
C ALA A 26 -33.40 -30.89 0.60
N SER A 27 -33.07 -31.22 -0.65
CA SER A 27 -32.21 -32.36 -0.98
C SER A 27 -30.74 -32.17 -0.56
N GLY A 28 -30.30 -30.94 -0.33
CA GLY A 28 -28.92 -30.60 0.03
C GLY A 28 -27.91 -30.61 -1.13
N ASP A 29 -28.37 -30.86 -2.36
CA ASP A 29 -27.57 -30.83 -3.59
C ASP A 29 -27.36 -29.39 -4.08
N LEU A 30 -26.27 -28.76 -3.61
CA LEU A 30 -25.96 -27.36 -3.91
C LEU A 30 -25.64 -27.09 -5.40
N PRO A 31 -24.90 -27.96 -6.12
CA PRO A 31 -24.74 -27.83 -7.58
C PRO A 31 -26.07 -27.77 -8.32
N ARG A 32 -26.99 -28.70 -8.01
CA ARG A 32 -28.31 -28.73 -8.64
C ARG A 32 -29.16 -27.51 -8.28
N ALA A 33 -29.02 -27.00 -7.06
CA ALA A 33 -29.67 -25.75 -6.66
C ALA A 33 -29.16 -24.57 -7.51
N ALA A 34 -27.85 -24.42 -7.70
CA ALA A 34 -27.27 -23.37 -8.55
C ALA A 34 -27.74 -23.45 -10.00
N GLU A 35 -27.82 -24.66 -10.57
CA GLU A 35 -28.36 -24.86 -11.92
C GLU A 35 -29.81 -24.42 -12.03
N THR A 36 -30.64 -24.78 -11.05
CA THR A 36 -32.05 -24.37 -11.00
C THR A 36 -32.17 -22.85 -10.94
N LEU A 37 -31.38 -22.17 -10.10
CA LEU A 37 -31.39 -20.71 -9.99
C LEU A 37 -30.88 -20.02 -11.27
N ALA A 38 -29.83 -20.55 -11.90
CA ALA A 38 -29.33 -20.02 -13.16
C ALA A 38 -30.37 -20.13 -14.28
N ASN A 39 -31.09 -21.25 -14.36
CA ASN A 39 -32.20 -21.43 -15.30
C ASN A 39 -33.35 -20.46 -15.01
N MET A 40 -33.71 -20.26 -13.74
CA MET A 40 -34.71 -19.25 -13.36
C MET A 40 -34.28 -17.84 -13.79
N ARG A 41 -33.01 -17.48 -13.60
CA ARG A 41 -32.46 -16.19 -14.04
C ARG A 41 -32.50 -16.03 -15.55
N HIS A 42 -32.17 -17.09 -16.30
CA HIS A 42 -32.27 -17.09 -17.75
C HIS A 42 -33.70 -16.87 -18.23
N CYS A 43 -34.68 -17.63 -17.71
CA CYS A 43 -36.09 -17.45 -18.05
C CYS A 43 -36.59 -16.05 -17.68
N LEU A 44 -36.22 -15.52 -16.51
CA LEU A 44 -36.59 -14.16 -16.09
C LEU A 44 -35.99 -13.07 -17.00
N SER A 45 -34.80 -13.30 -17.54
CA SER A 45 -34.18 -12.40 -18.52
C SER A 45 -34.90 -12.45 -19.87
N ALA A 46 -35.34 -13.63 -20.31
CA ALA A 46 -36.04 -13.81 -21.58
C ALA A 46 -37.46 -13.20 -21.57
N VAL A 47 -38.15 -13.27 -20.42
CA VAL A 47 -39.51 -12.74 -20.25
C VAL A 47 -39.52 -11.21 -20.06
N GLY A 48 -38.39 -10.60 -19.73
CA GLY A 48 -38.27 -9.14 -19.60
C GLY A 48 -38.96 -8.58 -18.36
N GLU A 49 -39.04 -7.24 -18.28
CA GLU A 49 -39.52 -6.47 -17.12
C GLU A 49 -41.06 -6.45 -17.00
N VAL A 50 -41.66 -7.61 -16.75
CA VAL A 50 -43.10 -7.73 -16.52
C VAL A 50 -43.39 -7.72 -15.01
N ALA A 51 -44.33 -6.88 -14.58
CA ALA A 51 -44.68 -6.69 -13.16
C ALA A 51 -45.11 -8.00 -12.46
N GLU A 52 -45.70 -8.93 -13.20
CA GLU A 52 -46.16 -10.24 -12.71
C GLU A 52 -45.01 -11.11 -12.18
N PHE A 53 -43.79 -10.93 -12.70
CA PHE A 53 -42.59 -11.68 -12.27
C PHE A 53 -41.71 -10.92 -11.28
N ALA A 54 -42.10 -9.71 -10.87
CA ALA A 54 -41.30 -8.90 -9.92
C ALA A 54 -41.09 -9.62 -8.58
N ASN A 55 -42.10 -10.35 -8.10
CA ASN A 55 -41.98 -11.14 -6.87
C ASN A 55 -41.04 -12.33 -7.05
N VAL A 56 -41.07 -12.99 -8.22
CA VAL A 56 -40.19 -14.13 -8.51
C VAL A 56 -38.73 -13.69 -8.61
N ARG A 57 -38.45 -12.50 -9.14
CA ARG A 57 -37.11 -11.91 -9.15
C ARG A 57 -36.57 -11.67 -7.73
N LYS A 58 -37.39 -11.08 -6.85
CA LYS A 58 -37.01 -10.90 -5.43
C LYS A 58 -36.79 -12.24 -4.74
N GLN A 59 -37.61 -13.25 -5.03
CA GLN A 59 -37.42 -14.59 -4.50
C GLN A 59 -36.12 -15.21 -5.02
N LEU A 60 -35.79 -15.05 -6.30
CA LEU A 60 -34.53 -15.51 -6.86
C LEU A 60 -33.33 -14.89 -6.13
N GLU A 61 -33.32 -13.58 -5.89
CA GLU A 61 -32.26 -12.91 -5.13
C GLU A 61 -32.10 -13.51 -3.72
N VAL A 62 -33.21 -13.74 -3.00
CA VAL A 62 -33.19 -14.35 -1.66
C VAL A 62 -32.67 -15.80 -1.69
N LEU A 63 -33.03 -16.56 -2.73
CA LEU A 63 -32.56 -17.95 -2.89
C LEU A 63 -31.07 -17.99 -3.26
N GLU A 64 -30.60 -17.07 -4.09
CA GLU A 64 -29.18 -16.90 -4.40
C GLU A 64 -28.38 -16.51 -3.14
N ASP A 65 -28.87 -15.57 -2.33
CA ASP A 65 -28.25 -15.18 -1.05
C ASP A 65 -28.20 -16.37 -0.06
N ARG A 66 -29.28 -17.16 0.00
CA ARG A 66 -29.34 -18.37 0.83
C ARG A 66 -28.32 -19.41 0.36
N LEU A 67 -28.22 -19.65 -0.95
CA LEU A 67 -27.25 -20.59 -1.51
C LEU A 67 -25.82 -20.13 -1.23
N GLU A 68 -25.54 -18.84 -1.44
CA GLU A 68 -24.27 -18.21 -1.11
C GLU A 68 -23.90 -18.46 0.35
N GLY A 69 -24.81 -18.18 1.29
CA GLY A 69 -24.60 -18.41 2.72
C GLY A 69 -24.33 -19.88 3.09
N MET A 70 -24.93 -20.84 2.39
CA MET A 70 -24.67 -22.27 2.59
C MET A 70 -23.29 -22.70 2.09
N VAL A 71 -22.79 -22.04 1.05
CA VAL A 71 -21.53 -22.36 0.37
C VAL A 71 -20.33 -21.70 1.06
N GLN A 72 -20.50 -20.50 1.62
CA GLN A 72 -19.45 -19.74 2.32
C GLN A 72 -18.63 -20.54 3.37
N PRO A 73 -19.23 -21.30 4.31
CA PRO A 73 -18.44 -22.07 5.27
C PRO A 73 -17.65 -23.20 4.62
N ARG A 74 -18.19 -23.82 3.56
CA ARG A 74 -17.48 -24.85 2.78
C ARG A 74 -16.33 -24.24 1.98
N LEU A 75 -16.53 -23.04 1.44
CA LEU A 75 -15.51 -22.30 0.72
C LEU A 75 -14.34 -21.98 1.65
N TYR A 76 -14.66 -21.46 2.84
CA TYR A 76 -13.67 -21.13 3.84
C TYR A 76 -12.83 -22.35 4.26
N ASP A 77 -13.47 -23.51 4.50
CA ASP A 77 -12.76 -24.76 4.82
C ASP A 77 -11.88 -25.25 3.66
N ALA A 78 -12.41 -25.18 2.44
CA ALA A 78 -11.70 -25.63 1.25
C ALA A 78 -10.46 -24.76 0.96
N LEU A 79 -10.58 -23.43 1.08
CA LEU A 79 -9.46 -22.49 0.96
C LEU A 79 -8.44 -22.66 2.10
N SER A 80 -8.90 -22.76 3.35
CA SER A 80 -8.00 -22.87 4.51
C SER A 80 -7.17 -24.16 4.50
N ASN A 81 -7.69 -25.23 3.86
CA ASN A 81 -7.01 -26.52 3.74
C ASN A 81 -6.44 -26.78 2.33
N CYS A 82 -6.43 -25.78 1.45
CA CYS A 82 -5.93 -25.87 0.06
C CYS A 82 -6.51 -27.04 -0.77
N LYS A 83 -7.80 -27.37 -0.56
CA LYS A 83 -8.50 -28.48 -1.25
C LYS A 83 -8.97 -28.02 -2.64
N VAL A 84 -8.17 -28.29 -3.67
CA VAL A 84 -8.42 -27.83 -5.05
C VAL A 84 -9.81 -28.24 -5.57
N ASP A 85 -10.16 -29.53 -5.52
CA ASP A 85 -11.43 -30.02 -6.08
C ASP A 85 -12.65 -29.38 -5.40
N ALA A 86 -12.61 -29.29 -4.07
CA ALA A 86 -13.69 -28.70 -3.29
C ALA A 86 -13.85 -27.19 -3.56
N VAL A 87 -12.75 -26.47 -3.75
CA VAL A 87 -12.77 -25.05 -4.13
C VAL A 87 -13.35 -24.88 -5.53
N GLN A 88 -12.96 -25.71 -6.50
CA GLN A 88 -13.47 -25.66 -7.87
C GLN A 88 -14.98 -25.94 -7.95
N ASP A 89 -15.48 -26.92 -7.20
CA ASP A 89 -16.91 -27.23 -7.19
C ASP A 89 -17.73 -26.07 -6.62
N ILE A 90 -17.23 -25.46 -5.56
CA ILE A 90 -17.83 -24.27 -4.94
C ILE A 90 -17.74 -23.05 -5.86
N TRP A 91 -16.60 -22.87 -6.53
CA TRP A 91 -16.38 -21.81 -7.49
C TRP A 91 -17.39 -21.88 -8.64
N LYS A 92 -17.59 -23.06 -9.23
CA LYS A 92 -18.60 -23.27 -10.28
C LYS A 92 -19.99 -22.84 -9.82
N ILE A 93 -20.38 -23.22 -8.60
CA ILE A 93 -21.66 -22.81 -8.00
C ILE A 93 -21.75 -21.28 -7.91
N LEU A 94 -20.72 -20.61 -7.37
CA LEU A 94 -20.72 -19.15 -7.18
C LEU A 94 -20.72 -18.37 -8.50
N ILE A 95 -19.95 -18.82 -9.50
CA ILE A 95 -19.97 -18.24 -10.86
C ILE A 95 -21.35 -18.42 -11.49
N GLN A 96 -21.94 -19.61 -11.35
CA GLN A 96 -23.25 -19.92 -11.91
C GLN A 96 -24.37 -19.05 -11.30
N ILE A 97 -24.28 -18.67 -10.02
CA ILE A 97 -25.21 -17.70 -9.41
C ILE A 97 -24.75 -16.23 -9.52
N GLY A 98 -23.67 -15.93 -10.25
CA GLY A 98 -23.19 -14.56 -10.45
C GLY A 98 -22.59 -13.89 -9.21
N ARG A 99 -22.15 -14.67 -8.22
CA ARG A 99 -21.63 -14.20 -6.91
C ARG A 99 -20.10 -14.23 -6.82
N PHE A 100 -19.40 -13.89 -7.90
CA PHE A 100 -17.93 -13.86 -7.92
C PHE A 100 -17.31 -12.97 -6.84
N LYS A 101 -17.89 -11.79 -6.56
CA LYS A 101 -17.39 -10.88 -5.52
C LYS A 101 -17.33 -11.53 -4.12
N SER A 102 -18.22 -12.49 -3.85
CA SER A 102 -18.21 -13.23 -2.60
C SER A 102 -16.99 -14.14 -2.49
N LEU A 103 -16.63 -14.80 -3.60
CA LEU A 103 -15.41 -15.60 -3.70
C LEU A 103 -14.17 -14.72 -3.43
N GLU A 104 -14.05 -13.59 -4.12
CA GLU A 104 -12.92 -12.65 -3.95
C GLU A 104 -12.78 -12.23 -2.48
N LEU A 105 -13.89 -11.89 -1.83
CA LEU A 105 -13.91 -11.49 -0.42
C LEU A 105 -13.42 -12.61 0.51
N HIS A 106 -13.89 -13.84 0.30
CA HIS A 106 -13.50 -14.98 1.14
C HIS A 106 -12.06 -15.41 0.89
N TYR A 107 -11.63 -15.43 -0.38
CA TYR A 107 -10.25 -15.69 -0.78
C TYR A 107 -9.30 -14.72 -0.09
N THR A 108 -9.48 -13.42 -0.30
CA THR A 108 -8.64 -12.39 0.33
C THR A 108 -8.66 -12.48 1.85
N LYS A 109 -9.81 -12.72 2.48
CA LYS A 109 -9.93 -12.86 3.93
C LYS A 109 -9.16 -14.04 4.51
N VAL A 110 -9.06 -15.16 3.80
CA VAL A 110 -8.30 -16.35 4.24
C VAL A 110 -6.81 -16.10 4.09
N HIS A 111 -6.37 -15.73 2.88
CA HIS A 111 -4.96 -15.62 2.53
C HIS A 111 -4.28 -14.34 3.03
N LEU A 112 -5.05 -13.34 3.49
CA LEU A 112 -4.51 -12.18 4.19
C LEU A 112 -3.95 -12.53 5.57
N LYS A 113 -4.45 -13.59 6.22
CA LYS A 113 -4.10 -13.89 7.62
C LYS A 113 -2.60 -14.17 7.82
N PRO A 114 -1.94 -15.02 7.02
CA PRO A 114 -0.50 -15.27 7.17
C PRO A 114 0.33 -14.00 6.93
N ILE A 115 -0.01 -13.21 5.91
CA ILE A 115 0.71 -11.96 5.61
C ILE A 115 0.58 -10.95 6.75
N LYS A 116 -0.63 -10.83 7.32
CA LYS A 116 -0.87 -9.96 8.46
C LYS A 116 -0.10 -10.43 9.71
N GLN A 117 0.01 -11.73 9.94
CA GLN A 117 0.81 -12.27 11.03
C GLN A 117 2.30 -11.95 10.87
N LEU A 118 2.86 -12.13 9.66
CA LEU A 118 4.23 -11.72 9.34
C LEU A 118 4.46 -10.24 9.61
N TRP A 119 3.48 -9.40 9.24
CA TRP A 119 3.53 -7.97 9.53
C TRP A 119 3.55 -7.69 11.03
N GLU A 120 2.63 -8.27 11.81
CA GLU A 120 2.49 -8.07 13.26
C GLU A 120 3.65 -8.66 14.08
N GLU A 121 4.37 -9.64 13.54
CA GLU A 121 5.55 -10.23 14.17
C GLU A 121 6.65 -9.18 14.40
N PHE A 122 6.82 -8.24 13.47
CA PHE A 122 7.74 -7.11 13.64
C PHE A 122 7.45 -6.30 14.91
N ASP A 123 6.18 -5.95 15.15
CA ASP A 123 5.78 -5.15 16.32
C ASP A 123 5.99 -5.92 17.63
N SER A 124 5.85 -7.24 17.57
CA SER A 124 6.07 -8.13 18.71
C SER A 124 7.56 -8.23 19.04
N ARG A 125 8.41 -8.40 18.02
CA ARG A 125 9.88 -8.39 18.16
C ARG A 125 10.40 -7.03 18.64
N GLN A 126 9.82 -5.91 18.16
CA GLN A 126 10.14 -4.58 18.67
C GLN A 126 9.77 -4.39 20.14
N ARG A 127 8.56 -4.79 20.56
CA ARG A 127 8.10 -4.65 21.95
C ARG A 127 8.87 -5.52 22.94
N ALA A 128 9.24 -6.74 22.54
CA ALA A 128 10.08 -7.61 23.35
C ALA A 128 11.49 -7.01 23.60
N ASN A 129 11.96 -6.17 22.68
CA ASN A 129 13.28 -5.54 22.74
C ASN A 129 13.29 -4.16 23.43
N LYS A 130 12.14 -3.59 23.81
CA LYS A 130 12.07 -2.37 24.65
C LYS A 130 12.04 -2.79 26.13
N PRO A 131 13.16 -2.71 26.89
CA PRO A 131 13.11 -2.96 28.33
C PRO A 131 12.21 -1.92 29.00
N ALA A 132 11.40 -2.37 29.95
CA ALA A 132 10.49 -1.56 30.75
C ALA A 132 11.26 -0.52 31.60
N SER A 133 11.58 0.64 31.03
CA SER A 133 12.19 1.76 31.75
C SER A 133 11.51 3.09 31.40
N GLU A 134 10.23 3.21 31.73
CA GLU A 134 9.54 4.52 31.82
C GLU A 134 8.58 4.60 33.03
N LYS A 135 8.88 3.91 34.13
CA LYS A 135 8.24 4.15 35.44
C LYS A 135 9.19 3.91 36.60
N HIS A 136 10.11 4.83 36.86
CA HIS A 136 10.35 5.34 38.22
C HIS A 136 11.30 6.55 38.21
N ASP A 137 10.77 7.69 38.64
CA ASP A 137 11.55 8.75 39.26
C ASP A 137 12.21 8.24 40.55
N GLY A 138 13.43 8.73 40.83
CA GLY A 138 14.01 8.73 42.17
C GLY A 138 15.41 8.12 42.29
N GLU A 139 16.42 8.99 42.26
CA GLU A 139 17.63 8.94 43.10
C GLU A 139 18.46 7.63 43.17
N ARG A 140 19.65 7.62 42.53
CA ARG A 140 20.99 7.49 43.17
C ARG A 140 22.04 6.82 42.27
N LEU A 141 23.24 7.35 42.44
CA LEU A 141 24.51 7.04 41.79
C LEU A 141 25.05 5.63 42.14
N SER A 142 25.84 5.07 41.21
CA SER A 142 26.74 3.90 41.29
C SER A 142 26.03 2.52 41.34
N THR A 143 26.36 1.54 40.51
CA THR A 143 27.66 0.85 40.45
C THR A 143 27.73 -0.05 39.20
N ILE A 144 28.93 -0.20 38.65
CA ILE A 144 29.30 -1.08 37.53
C ILE A 144 29.07 -2.55 37.91
N THR A 145 28.17 -3.24 37.20
CA THR A 145 28.26 -4.62 36.65
C THR A 145 26.85 -5.22 36.45
N SER A 146 26.39 -5.27 35.20
CA SER A 146 25.54 -6.36 34.72
C SER A 146 25.45 -6.31 33.21
N SER A 147 25.93 -7.37 32.58
CA SER A 147 25.83 -7.68 31.16
C SER A 147 24.38 -7.59 30.69
N SER A 148 23.97 -6.46 30.12
CA SER A 148 22.77 -6.41 29.28
C SER A 148 23.22 -6.74 27.86
N SER A 149 23.03 -7.99 27.45
CA SER A 149 23.03 -8.35 26.03
C SER A 149 21.89 -7.59 25.35
N SER A 150 22.15 -6.35 24.94
CA SER A 150 21.26 -5.59 24.09
C SER A 150 21.26 -6.26 22.72
N LEU A 151 20.31 -7.15 22.48
CA LEU A 151 19.98 -7.56 21.11
C LEU A 151 19.72 -6.27 20.30
N PRO A 152 20.29 -6.12 19.10
CA PRO A 152 20.07 -4.93 18.30
C PRO A 152 18.57 -4.78 18.03
N THR A 153 18.02 -3.62 18.37
CA THR A 153 16.66 -3.23 17.97
C THR A 153 16.56 -3.34 16.45
N LEU A 154 15.65 -4.20 15.97
CA LEU A 154 15.44 -4.44 14.55
C LEU A 154 14.92 -3.15 13.89
N SER A 155 15.70 -2.57 12.98
CA SER A 155 15.28 -1.38 12.24
C SER A 155 14.25 -1.76 11.17
N PHE A 156 13.29 -0.86 10.91
CA PHE A 156 12.31 -1.10 9.85
C PHE A 156 12.97 -1.19 8.47
N SER A 157 14.02 -0.38 8.20
CA SER A 157 14.75 -0.40 6.92
C SER A 157 15.44 -1.73 6.64
N SER A 158 16.00 -2.40 7.66
CA SER A 158 16.62 -3.72 7.49
C SER A 158 15.60 -4.86 7.41
N TRP A 159 14.43 -4.70 8.03
CA TRP A 159 13.38 -5.71 8.05
C TRP A 159 12.49 -5.67 6.80
N LEU A 160 12.18 -4.50 6.27
CA LEU A 160 11.22 -4.32 5.18
C LEU A 160 11.53 -5.17 3.93
N PRO A 161 12.79 -5.29 3.45
CA PRO A 161 13.11 -6.19 2.34
C PRO A 161 12.74 -7.65 2.64
N SER A 162 13.04 -8.15 3.84
CA SER A 162 12.69 -9.53 4.21
C SER A 162 11.18 -9.77 4.26
N PHE A 163 10.40 -8.77 4.71
CA PHE A 163 8.94 -8.84 4.63
C PHE A 163 8.46 -8.93 3.17
N TYR A 164 9.04 -8.13 2.28
CA TYR A 164 8.70 -8.16 0.86
C TYR A 164 9.06 -9.48 0.19
N ASP A 165 10.20 -10.09 0.54
CA ASP A 165 10.61 -11.39 0.03
C ASP A 165 9.63 -12.49 0.46
N GLU A 166 9.20 -12.51 1.72
CA GLU A 166 8.21 -13.47 2.23
C GLU A 166 6.83 -13.27 1.59
N VAL A 167 6.40 -12.02 1.40
CA VAL A 167 5.14 -11.73 0.69
C VAL A 167 5.23 -12.15 -0.77
N LEU A 168 6.34 -11.87 -1.45
CA LEU A 168 6.54 -12.28 -2.84
C LEU A 168 6.51 -13.80 -2.98
N LEU A 169 7.24 -14.52 -2.12
CA LEU A 169 7.24 -15.97 -2.09
C LEU A 169 5.83 -16.54 -1.87
N TYR A 170 5.08 -15.96 -0.93
CA TYR A 170 3.69 -16.35 -0.68
C TYR A 170 2.81 -16.12 -1.90
N LEU A 171 2.91 -14.95 -2.55
CA LEU A 171 2.16 -14.64 -3.76
C LEU A 171 2.52 -15.55 -4.93
N GLU A 172 3.78 -15.94 -5.10
CA GLU A 172 4.20 -16.92 -6.12
C GLU A 172 3.60 -18.30 -5.90
N GLN A 173 3.51 -18.74 -4.64
CA GLN A 173 2.87 -20.01 -4.27
C GLN A 173 1.36 -19.96 -4.54
N GLU A 174 0.72 -18.87 -4.13
CA GLU A 174 -0.70 -18.62 -4.37
C GLU A 174 -1.00 -18.51 -5.87
N TRP A 175 -0.12 -17.87 -6.66
CA TRP A 175 -0.25 -17.79 -8.11
C TRP A 175 -0.28 -19.18 -8.75
N LYS A 176 0.69 -20.03 -8.42
CA LYS A 176 0.77 -21.41 -8.93
C LYS A 176 -0.44 -22.25 -8.49
N TRP A 177 -0.88 -22.09 -7.24
CA TRP A 177 -2.04 -22.82 -6.74
C TRP A 177 -3.33 -22.34 -7.42
N CYS A 178 -3.51 -21.03 -7.60
CA CYS A 178 -4.67 -20.45 -8.29
C CYS A 178 -4.71 -20.82 -9.78
N MET A 179 -3.58 -21.01 -10.46
CA MET A 179 -3.60 -21.52 -11.84
C MET A 179 -4.27 -22.90 -11.95
N ILE A 180 -4.23 -23.69 -10.87
CA ILE A 180 -4.89 -25.01 -10.81
C ILE A 180 -6.31 -24.86 -10.26
N GLY A 181 -6.48 -24.13 -9.15
CA GLY A 181 -7.78 -23.98 -8.47
C GLY A 181 -8.77 -23.05 -9.18
N PHE A 182 -8.28 -22.04 -9.88
CA PHE A 182 -9.04 -20.98 -10.54
C PHE A 182 -8.39 -20.57 -11.89
N PRO A 183 -8.37 -21.45 -12.91
CA PRO A 183 -7.63 -21.22 -14.15
C PRO A 183 -8.04 -19.95 -14.91
N ASP A 184 -9.30 -19.51 -14.75
CA ASP A 184 -9.82 -18.33 -15.45
C ASP A 184 -9.67 -17.04 -14.63
N ASP A 185 -9.46 -17.13 -13.31
CA ASP A 185 -9.54 -15.98 -12.39
C ASP A 185 -8.25 -15.69 -11.62
N TYR A 186 -7.21 -16.55 -11.71
CA TYR A 186 -5.97 -16.40 -10.95
C TYR A 186 -5.30 -15.01 -11.14
N SER A 187 -5.34 -14.48 -12.37
CA SER A 187 -4.77 -13.19 -12.75
C SER A 187 -5.56 -11.98 -12.21
N THR A 188 -6.69 -12.22 -11.54
CA THR A 188 -7.46 -11.19 -10.83
C THR A 188 -7.46 -11.41 -9.31
N LEU A 189 -7.59 -12.67 -8.87
CA LEU A 189 -7.68 -13.03 -7.45
C LEU A 189 -6.39 -12.76 -6.67
N VAL A 190 -5.23 -13.15 -7.22
CA VAL A 190 -3.95 -12.99 -6.51
C VAL A 190 -3.51 -11.52 -6.44
N PRO A 191 -3.64 -10.70 -7.51
CA PRO A 191 -3.44 -9.25 -7.40
C PRO A 191 -4.42 -8.61 -6.42
N LYS A 192 -5.68 -9.05 -6.38
CA LYS A 192 -6.68 -8.56 -5.43
C LYS A 192 -6.29 -8.81 -3.97
N LEU A 193 -5.67 -9.96 -3.67
CA LEU A 193 -5.10 -10.25 -2.35
C LEU A 193 -4.02 -9.24 -1.96
N LEU A 194 -3.10 -8.90 -2.87
CA LEU A 194 -2.06 -7.91 -2.59
C LEU A 194 -2.66 -6.50 -2.40
N ILE A 195 -3.64 -6.11 -3.21
CA ILE A 195 -4.35 -4.82 -3.06
C ILE A 195 -5.01 -4.74 -1.67
N GLU A 196 -5.76 -5.75 -1.27
CA GLU A 196 -6.44 -5.78 0.03
C GLU A 196 -5.41 -5.79 1.17
N THR A 197 -4.32 -6.53 1.02
CA THR A 197 -3.21 -6.57 1.99
C THR A 197 -2.62 -5.18 2.20
N MET A 198 -2.19 -4.52 1.14
CA MET A 198 -1.58 -3.19 1.25
C MET A 198 -2.57 -2.16 1.80
N THR A 199 -3.84 -2.26 1.42
CA THR A 199 -4.91 -1.40 1.96
C THR A 199 -5.07 -1.57 3.47
N ARG A 200 -5.08 -2.81 3.96
CA ARG A 200 -5.22 -3.13 5.39
C ARG A 200 -4.00 -2.73 6.21
N LEU A 201 -2.82 -2.84 5.64
CA LEU A 201 -1.56 -2.52 6.32
C LEU A 201 -1.22 -1.02 6.25
N SER A 202 -1.80 -0.26 5.31
CA SER A 202 -1.44 1.12 4.98
C SER A 202 -1.24 2.04 6.19
N ALA A 203 -2.22 2.13 7.11
CA ALA A 203 -2.10 2.99 8.28
C ALA A 203 -0.91 2.62 9.20
N SER A 204 -0.72 1.33 9.45
CA SER A 204 0.41 0.83 10.24
C SER A 204 1.75 0.97 9.49
N PHE A 205 1.74 0.84 8.17
CA PHE A 205 2.89 1.05 7.30
C PHE A 205 3.35 2.50 7.40
N VAL A 206 2.43 3.45 7.23
CA VAL A 206 2.70 4.89 7.41
C VAL A 206 3.26 5.15 8.81
N SER A 207 2.72 4.53 9.85
CA SER A 207 3.28 4.63 11.21
C SER A 207 4.71 4.12 11.29
N ARG A 208 5.05 2.99 10.65
CA ARG A 208 6.41 2.44 10.63
C ARG A 208 7.37 3.29 9.80
N ILE A 209 6.92 3.86 8.68
CA ILE A 209 7.71 4.84 7.91
C ILE A 209 8.04 6.04 8.79
N ASN A 210 7.05 6.63 9.47
CA ASN A 210 7.28 7.77 10.37
C ASN A 210 8.25 7.43 11.52
N LEU A 211 8.12 6.23 12.10
CA LEU A 211 9.04 5.77 13.14
C LEU A 211 10.44 5.53 12.58
N ALA A 212 10.59 4.94 11.40
CA ALA A 212 11.90 4.67 10.81
C ALA A 212 12.62 5.94 10.39
N THR A 213 11.90 6.84 9.72
CA THR A 213 12.42 8.13 9.25
C THR A 213 12.55 9.14 10.39
N GLY A 214 11.91 8.88 11.53
CA GLY A 214 12.11 9.59 12.78
C GLY A 214 13.23 9.02 13.65
N ASP A 215 13.34 7.69 13.80
CA ASP A 215 14.40 7.05 14.59
C ASP A 215 15.80 7.21 13.96
N VAL A 216 15.89 7.56 12.66
CA VAL A 216 17.15 8.01 12.02
C VAL A 216 17.65 9.36 12.60
N VAL A 217 16.82 10.09 13.36
CA VAL A 217 17.19 11.33 14.06
C VAL A 217 16.51 11.39 15.44
N PRO A 218 17.22 11.16 16.57
CA PRO A 218 16.64 11.22 17.92
C PRO A 218 15.94 12.57 18.24
N GLU A 219 16.23 13.64 17.50
CA GLU A 219 15.57 14.95 17.61
C GLU A 219 14.20 15.06 16.90
N THR A 220 13.76 14.07 16.11
CA THR A 220 12.43 14.14 15.44
C THR A 220 11.26 13.68 16.31
N ARG A 221 11.51 12.85 17.33
CA ARG A 221 10.51 12.61 18.39
C ARG A 221 10.21 13.90 19.17
N THR A 222 11.16 14.83 19.19
CA THR A 222 11.00 16.22 19.65
C THR A 222 10.50 17.18 18.56
N LEU A 223 10.47 16.85 17.26
CA LEU A 223 10.01 17.72 16.16
C LEU A 223 8.51 18.05 16.23
N ALA A 224 7.67 17.15 16.77
CA ALA A 224 6.28 17.49 17.09
C ALA A 224 6.15 18.66 18.10
N LYS A 225 7.21 18.89 18.89
CA LYS A 225 7.40 20.06 19.78
C LYS A 225 8.27 21.15 19.11
N GLY A 226 9.22 20.76 18.27
CA GLY A 226 10.26 21.57 17.63
C GLY A 226 9.80 22.37 16.41
N ILE A 227 8.58 22.16 15.89
CA ILE A 227 7.95 23.14 14.98
C ILE A 227 7.90 24.53 15.62
N LEU A 228 7.83 24.62 16.96
CA LEU A 228 7.92 25.87 17.72
C LEU A 228 9.36 26.43 17.78
N ASP A 229 10.38 25.57 17.73
CA ASP A 229 11.80 25.95 17.83
C ASP A 229 12.41 26.36 16.48
N ILE A 230 11.80 25.98 15.34
CA ILE A 230 12.18 26.45 14.00
C ILE A 230 12.09 27.99 13.91
N LEU A 231 11.24 28.62 14.71
CA LEU A 231 11.11 30.07 14.82
C LEU A 231 12.22 30.72 15.70
N SER A 232 13.11 29.94 16.33
CA SER A 232 14.07 30.40 17.34
C SER A 232 15.52 30.55 16.86
N GLY A 233 15.81 30.31 15.56
CA GLY A 233 17.04 30.81 14.94
C GLY A 233 18.27 29.88 14.87
N ASP A 234 18.13 28.55 14.97
CA ASP A 234 19.24 27.59 14.75
C ASP A 234 19.06 26.80 13.43
N ILE A 235 19.07 27.53 12.31
CA ILE A 235 18.76 27.08 10.94
C ILE A 235 19.61 25.88 10.43
N PRO A 236 20.95 25.79 10.65
CA PRO A 236 21.76 24.74 10.01
C PRO A 236 21.57 23.32 10.60
N LYS A 237 20.98 23.21 11.80
CA LYS A 237 20.63 21.90 12.39
C LYS A 237 19.31 21.38 11.83
N GLY A 238 18.34 22.27 11.57
CA GLY A 238 17.05 21.91 10.98
C GLY A 238 17.17 21.33 9.58
N THR A 239 18.02 21.91 8.73
CA THR A 239 18.24 21.46 7.35
C THR A 239 18.82 20.05 7.29
N LYS A 240 19.88 19.77 8.06
CA LYS A 240 20.50 18.43 8.10
C LYS A 240 19.53 17.34 8.54
N ILE A 241 18.57 17.67 9.40
CA ILE A 241 17.52 16.75 9.84
C ILE A 241 16.53 16.49 8.70
N GLN A 242 16.11 17.53 7.99
CA GLN A 242 15.20 17.40 6.85
C GLN A 242 15.81 16.60 5.69
N THR A 243 17.09 16.85 5.36
CA THR A 243 17.81 16.09 4.33
C THR A 243 17.87 14.60 4.67
N ARG A 244 18.28 14.26 5.90
CA ARG A 244 18.33 12.85 6.37
C ARG A 244 16.97 12.18 6.39
N HIS A 245 15.93 12.92 6.79
CA HIS A 245 14.57 12.41 6.79
C HIS A 245 14.10 12.06 5.37
N LEU A 246 14.38 12.93 4.40
CA LEU A 246 14.06 12.69 3.00
C LEU A 246 14.88 11.55 2.40
N GLU A 247 16.17 11.46 2.70
CA GLU A 247 17.03 10.34 2.28
C GLU A 247 16.50 9.00 2.80
N ALA A 248 16.10 8.92 4.08
CA ALA A 248 15.51 7.71 4.65
C ALA A 248 14.16 7.35 3.99
N LEU A 249 13.35 8.35 3.63
CA LEU A 249 12.10 8.12 2.88
C LEU A 249 12.39 7.56 1.48
N ILE A 250 13.39 8.10 0.80
CA ILE A 250 13.83 7.64 -0.53
C ILE A 250 14.36 6.21 -0.45
N GLU A 251 15.13 5.87 0.57
CA GLU A 251 15.64 4.52 0.77
C GLU A 251 14.50 3.49 0.91
N LEU A 252 13.54 3.75 1.80
CA LEU A 252 12.37 2.88 2.01
C LEU A 252 11.50 2.77 0.74
N HIS A 253 11.34 3.89 0.03
CA HIS A 253 10.60 3.94 -1.24
C HIS A 253 11.31 3.11 -2.32
N ASN A 254 12.63 3.22 -2.45
CA ASN A 254 13.44 2.43 -3.40
C ASN A 254 13.38 0.93 -3.10
N MET A 255 13.41 0.53 -1.82
CA MET A 255 13.18 -0.88 -1.41
C MET A 255 11.80 -1.35 -1.87
N THR A 256 10.77 -0.51 -1.70
CA THR A 256 9.41 -0.79 -2.19
C THR A 256 9.38 -0.86 -3.71
N GLY A 257 10.22 -0.10 -4.41
CA GLY A 257 10.34 -0.15 -5.86
C GLY A 257 11.00 -1.41 -6.39
N ALA A 258 11.93 -2.03 -5.66
CA ALA A 258 12.43 -3.36 -5.99
C ALA A 258 11.31 -4.41 -5.90
N PHE A 259 10.53 -4.38 -4.81
CA PHE A 259 9.36 -5.24 -4.65
C PHE A 259 8.32 -5.02 -5.76
N ALA A 260 7.99 -3.76 -6.08
CA ALA A 260 7.04 -3.41 -7.13
C ALA A 260 7.44 -3.96 -8.52
N ARG A 261 8.74 -3.94 -8.86
CA ARG A 261 9.25 -4.57 -10.10
C ARG A 261 9.06 -6.08 -10.11
N ASN A 262 9.31 -6.75 -8.99
CA ASN A 262 9.05 -8.19 -8.88
C ASN A 262 7.56 -8.51 -9.04
N ILE A 263 6.67 -7.68 -8.48
CA ILE A 263 5.22 -7.79 -8.68
C ILE A 263 4.82 -7.58 -10.15
N GLN A 264 5.43 -6.63 -10.86
CA GLN A 264 5.21 -6.45 -12.30
C GLN A 264 5.58 -7.71 -13.10
N HIS A 265 6.68 -8.38 -12.74
CA HIS A 265 7.07 -9.62 -13.39
C HIS A 265 6.11 -10.77 -13.06
N LEU A 266 5.76 -10.94 -11.79
CA LEU A 266 4.85 -12.00 -11.33
C LEU A 266 3.46 -11.86 -11.98
N PHE A 267 2.93 -10.65 -12.08
CA PHE A 267 1.61 -10.36 -12.62
C PHE A 267 1.62 -9.94 -14.09
N SER A 268 2.66 -10.30 -14.84
CA SER A 268 2.82 -9.91 -16.26
C SER A 268 1.70 -10.44 -17.18
N GLU A 269 1.02 -11.52 -16.79
CA GLU A 269 -0.14 -12.07 -17.50
C GLU A 269 -1.47 -11.40 -17.11
N SER A 270 -1.48 -10.53 -16.09
CA SER A 270 -2.70 -9.85 -15.64
C SER A 270 -3.06 -8.68 -16.55
N ASP A 271 -4.33 -8.31 -16.54
CA ASP A 271 -4.77 -7.09 -17.22
C ASP A 271 -4.02 -5.85 -16.72
N LEU A 272 -3.74 -4.91 -17.63
CA LEU A 272 -2.96 -3.71 -17.33
C LEU A 272 -3.60 -2.88 -16.20
N GLN A 273 -4.94 -2.78 -16.16
CA GLN A 273 -5.63 -2.02 -15.12
C GLN A 273 -5.46 -2.69 -13.75
N VAL A 274 -5.53 -4.02 -13.70
CA VAL A 274 -5.29 -4.80 -12.47
C VAL A 274 -3.86 -4.59 -11.97
N LEU A 275 -2.87 -4.64 -12.87
CA LEU A 275 -1.48 -4.37 -12.52
C LEU A 275 -1.30 -2.93 -11.99
N LEU A 276 -1.87 -1.93 -12.68
CA LEU A 276 -1.80 -0.54 -12.25
C LEU A 276 -2.40 -0.32 -10.85
N ASP A 277 -3.56 -0.89 -10.58
CA ASP A 277 -4.24 -0.75 -9.29
C ASP A 277 -3.48 -1.48 -8.18
N THR A 278 -2.85 -2.61 -8.50
CA THR A 278 -1.93 -3.31 -7.60
C THR A 278 -0.73 -2.45 -7.23
N LEU A 279 -0.05 -1.85 -8.20
CA LEU A 279 1.11 -0.99 -7.94
C LEU A 279 0.73 0.28 -7.18
N LYS A 280 -0.43 0.87 -7.46
CA LYS A 280 -0.97 1.99 -6.67
C LYS A 280 -1.18 1.58 -5.21
N ALA A 281 -1.71 0.38 -4.95
CA ALA A 281 -1.89 -0.10 -3.59
C ALA A 281 -0.54 -0.29 -2.87
N VAL A 282 0.47 -0.85 -3.55
CA VAL A 282 1.83 -1.03 -3.01
C VAL A 282 2.48 0.31 -2.61
N TYR A 283 2.32 1.35 -3.43
CA TYR A 283 2.87 2.67 -3.14
C TYR A 283 1.95 3.59 -2.31
N SER A 284 0.72 3.17 -2.01
CA SER A 284 -0.24 3.98 -1.25
C SER A 284 0.30 4.50 0.09
N PRO A 285 1.16 3.79 0.85
CA PRO A 285 1.74 4.33 2.09
C PRO A 285 2.62 5.57 1.88
N TYR A 286 3.15 5.79 0.67
CA TYR A 286 4.02 6.92 0.36
C TYR A 286 3.28 8.14 -0.17
N ALA A 287 1.98 8.03 -0.49
CA ALA A 287 1.23 9.05 -1.22
C ALA A 287 1.23 10.43 -0.52
N SER A 288 1.04 10.46 0.79
CA SER A 288 1.02 11.73 1.55
C SER A 288 2.39 12.42 1.62
N TYR A 289 3.47 11.65 1.52
CA TYR A 289 4.84 12.19 1.51
C TYR A 289 5.18 12.76 0.14
N LYS A 290 4.77 12.07 -0.94
CA LYS A 290 4.91 12.58 -2.31
C LYS A 290 4.19 13.92 -2.50
N GLN A 291 2.96 14.04 -2.01
CA GLN A 291 2.21 15.30 -2.02
C GLN A 291 2.88 16.46 -1.27
N ARG A 292 3.81 16.18 -0.35
CA ARG A 292 4.53 17.19 0.44
C ARG A 292 5.99 17.33 0.01
N TYR A 293 6.42 16.55 -0.98
CA TYR A 293 7.81 16.46 -1.41
C TYR A 293 8.35 17.83 -1.83
N GLY A 294 7.63 18.56 -2.68
CA GLY A 294 8.03 19.90 -3.14
C GLY A 294 8.39 20.85 -2.00
N ARG A 295 7.57 20.90 -0.95
CA ARG A 295 7.84 21.74 0.24
C ARG A 295 9.06 21.29 1.03
N MET A 296 9.28 19.98 1.13
CA MET A 296 10.44 19.42 1.83
C MET A 296 11.74 19.72 1.07
N GLU A 297 11.74 19.48 -0.24
CA GLU A 297 12.88 19.73 -1.11
C GLU A 297 13.20 21.23 -1.19
N HIS A 298 12.19 22.09 -1.30
CA HIS A 298 12.36 23.54 -1.26
C HIS A 298 13.06 24.01 0.03
N ALA A 299 12.65 23.50 1.18
CA ALA A 299 13.25 23.86 2.46
C ALA A 299 14.71 23.41 2.56
N ILE A 300 15.04 22.23 2.01
CA ILE A 300 16.41 21.72 1.93
C ILE A 300 17.26 22.61 1.01
N LEU A 301 16.82 22.78 -0.24
CA LEU A 301 17.55 23.57 -1.25
C LEU A 301 17.77 25.02 -0.82
N SER A 302 16.73 25.68 -0.31
CA SER A 302 16.83 27.06 0.17
C SER A 302 17.89 27.20 1.26
N ALA A 303 17.93 26.24 2.19
CA ALA A 303 18.87 26.30 3.28
C ALA A 303 20.30 25.88 2.88
N GLU A 304 20.46 24.96 1.94
CA GLU A 304 21.78 24.59 1.38
C GLU A 304 22.37 25.73 0.55
N ILE A 305 21.55 26.42 -0.25
CA ILE A 305 21.98 27.59 -1.04
C ILE A 305 22.27 28.78 -0.12
N ALA A 306 21.45 29.04 0.90
CA ALA A 306 21.71 30.10 1.87
C ALA A 306 22.97 29.86 2.72
N ALA A 307 23.45 28.61 2.81
CA ALA A 307 24.69 28.28 3.50
C ALA A 307 25.95 28.62 2.68
N ILE A 308 25.81 28.92 1.39
CA ILE A 308 26.93 29.34 0.53
C ILE A 308 27.32 30.78 0.89
N ASP A 309 28.56 30.96 1.39
CA ASP A 309 29.05 32.29 1.75
C ASP A 309 29.46 33.08 0.51
N LEU A 310 28.58 33.99 0.09
CA LEU A 310 28.82 34.92 -1.01
C LEU A 310 29.51 36.21 -0.54
N ARG A 311 29.65 36.45 0.77
CA ARG A 311 30.18 37.72 1.25
C ARG A 311 31.66 37.78 0.96
N GLY A 312 32.10 38.73 0.13
CA GLY A 312 33.52 39.00 -0.14
C GLY A 312 34.26 39.66 1.03
N ALA A 313 34.14 39.12 2.25
CA ALA A 313 34.86 39.63 3.41
C ALA A 313 36.38 39.49 3.23
N VAL A 314 37.09 40.62 3.34
CA VAL A 314 38.55 40.76 3.24
C VAL A 314 39.05 41.50 4.49
N ALA A 315 40.19 41.07 5.03
CA ALA A 315 40.81 41.74 6.17
C ALA A 315 41.38 43.10 5.78
N ARG A 316 40.91 44.17 6.42
CA ARG A 316 41.42 45.54 6.27
C ARG A 316 42.06 45.98 7.59
N GLY A 317 43.37 45.73 7.75
CA GLY A 317 44.11 46.12 8.96
C GLY A 317 43.76 45.28 10.21
N VAL A 318 44.29 45.69 11.37
CA VAL A 318 44.13 44.94 12.63
C VAL A 318 42.69 45.08 13.14
N GLY A 319 41.87 44.04 12.90
CA GLY A 319 40.55 43.87 13.51
C GLY A 319 39.35 44.36 12.68
N ALA A 320 39.52 44.92 11.49
CA ALA A 320 38.40 45.31 10.62
C ALA A 320 38.27 44.38 9.40
N GLN A 321 37.08 43.81 9.21
CA GLN A 321 36.70 43.10 7.97
C GLN A 321 35.89 44.07 7.09
N GLY A 322 36.30 44.24 5.83
CA GLY A 322 35.53 44.98 4.82
C GLY A 322 35.02 44.01 3.76
N ILE A 323 33.85 44.27 3.19
CA ILE A 323 33.35 43.51 2.03
C ILE A 323 33.90 44.17 0.76
N GLU A 324 34.59 43.40 -0.08
CA GLU A 324 35.12 43.87 -1.36
C GLU A 324 34.29 43.34 -2.52
N LEU A 325 33.97 44.22 -3.48
CA LEU A 325 33.14 43.87 -4.63
C LEU A 325 33.82 42.82 -5.51
N SER A 326 35.12 42.95 -5.78
CA SER A 326 35.89 41.99 -6.58
C SER A 326 35.93 40.60 -5.94
N GLU A 327 36.08 40.53 -4.62
CA GLU A 327 36.07 39.25 -3.90
C GLU A 327 34.66 38.66 -3.81
N THR A 328 33.63 39.51 -3.70
CA THR A 328 32.22 39.09 -3.76
C THR A 328 31.90 38.51 -5.14
N VAL A 329 32.29 39.17 -6.24
CA VAL A 329 32.12 38.65 -7.60
C VAL A 329 32.86 37.33 -7.79
N ARG A 330 34.10 37.22 -7.30
CA ARG A 330 34.87 35.96 -7.34
C ARG A 330 34.16 34.83 -6.60
N ARG A 331 33.62 35.09 -5.40
CA ARG A 331 32.85 34.10 -4.63
C ARG A 331 31.52 33.74 -5.29
N MET A 332 30.87 34.70 -5.96
CA MET A 332 29.69 34.42 -6.77
C MET A 332 30.03 33.50 -7.95
N GLU A 333 31.12 33.75 -8.68
CA GLU A 333 31.59 32.86 -9.75
C GLU A 333 31.92 31.46 -9.23
N GLU A 334 32.60 31.36 -8.07
CA GLU A 334 32.91 30.09 -7.40
C GLU A 334 31.69 29.37 -6.81
N SER A 335 30.58 30.08 -6.58
CA SER A 335 29.33 29.50 -6.08
C SER A 335 28.52 28.79 -7.16
N ILE A 336 28.65 29.18 -8.43
CA ILE A 336 27.85 28.61 -9.53
C ILE A 336 28.01 27.09 -9.61
N PRO A 337 29.23 26.51 -9.62
CA PRO A 337 29.38 25.05 -9.63
C PRO A 337 28.81 24.37 -8.38
N GLN A 338 28.85 25.03 -7.23
CA GLN A 338 28.30 24.48 -5.97
C GLN A 338 26.78 24.42 -6.04
N VAL A 339 26.13 25.48 -6.52
CA VAL A 339 24.67 25.52 -6.72
C VAL A 339 24.25 24.45 -7.72
N ILE A 340 24.97 24.28 -8.84
CA ILE A 340 24.65 23.23 -9.83
C ILE A 340 24.62 21.84 -9.19
N VAL A 341 25.62 21.50 -8.36
CA VAL A 341 25.66 20.19 -7.67
C VAL A 341 24.46 20.00 -6.73
N LEU A 342 24.02 21.06 -6.02
CA LEU A 342 22.83 20.99 -5.16
C LEU A 342 21.56 20.73 -5.99
N LEU A 343 21.45 21.38 -7.16
CA LEU A 343 20.32 21.18 -8.07
C LEU A 343 20.29 19.79 -8.69
N GLU A 344 21.44 19.27 -9.13
CA GLU A 344 21.55 17.90 -9.64
C GLU A 344 21.12 16.88 -8.58
N ALA A 345 21.55 17.07 -7.33
CA ALA A 345 21.14 16.21 -6.22
C ALA A 345 19.63 16.30 -5.93
N ALA A 346 19.02 17.47 -6.03
CA ALA A 346 17.57 17.63 -5.88
C ALA A 346 16.79 16.97 -7.02
N VAL A 347 17.26 17.08 -8.27
CA VAL A 347 16.66 16.37 -9.40
C VAL A 347 16.74 14.86 -9.19
N GLU A 348 17.89 14.34 -8.74
CA GLU A 348 18.06 12.91 -8.46
C GLU A 348 17.12 12.42 -7.35
N ARG A 349 16.97 13.19 -6.26
CA ARG A 349 15.99 12.91 -5.19
C ARG A 349 14.56 12.94 -5.73
N CYS A 350 14.22 13.92 -6.56
CA CYS A 350 12.88 14.07 -7.14
C CYS A 350 12.53 12.86 -8.02
N ILE A 351 13.45 12.46 -8.91
CA ILE A 351 13.27 11.29 -9.77
C ILE A 351 13.13 10.03 -8.91
N SER A 352 14.01 9.85 -7.92
CA SER A 352 14.01 8.65 -7.08
C SER A 352 12.69 8.49 -6.30
N PHE A 353 12.21 9.57 -5.68
CA PHE A 353 11.03 9.50 -4.81
C PHE A 353 9.71 9.57 -5.57
N THR A 354 9.62 10.47 -6.54
CA THR A 354 8.35 10.84 -7.19
C THR A 354 8.22 10.28 -8.60
N GLY A 355 9.30 9.75 -9.19
CA GLY A 355 9.35 9.40 -10.60
C GLY A 355 9.34 10.63 -11.53
N GLY A 356 9.66 11.81 -10.99
CA GLY A 356 9.65 13.09 -11.72
C GLY A 356 8.29 13.77 -11.81
N SER A 357 7.28 13.29 -11.09
CA SER A 357 5.93 13.89 -11.11
C SER A 357 5.83 15.24 -10.40
N GLU A 358 6.75 15.52 -9.47
CA GLU A 358 6.78 16.78 -8.70
C GLU A 358 7.88 17.73 -9.19
N VAL A 359 8.32 17.60 -10.46
CA VAL A 359 9.34 18.49 -11.04
C VAL A 359 8.84 19.93 -11.13
N ASP A 360 7.55 20.16 -11.35
CA ASP A 360 6.98 21.51 -11.38
C ASP A 360 7.16 22.24 -10.03
N GLU A 361 6.96 21.54 -8.91
CA GLU A 361 7.21 22.08 -7.56
C GLU A 361 8.70 22.31 -7.31
N LEU A 362 9.59 21.46 -7.86
CA LEU A 362 11.03 21.67 -7.81
C LEU A 362 11.46 22.92 -8.61
N ILE A 363 10.83 23.18 -9.75
CA ILE A 363 11.10 24.38 -10.57
C ILE A 363 10.64 25.63 -9.81
N LEU A 364 9.44 25.62 -9.22
CA LEU A 364 8.97 26.73 -8.38
C LEU A 364 9.92 26.99 -7.21
N ALA A 365 10.41 25.92 -6.57
CA ALA A 365 11.37 26.02 -5.50
C ALA A 365 12.70 26.64 -5.97
N LEU A 366 13.13 26.34 -7.19
CA LEU A 366 14.33 26.90 -7.78
C LEU A 366 14.18 28.38 -8.13
N ASP A 367 13.05 28.74 -8.74
CA ASP A 367 12.73 30.13 -9.12
C ASP A 367 12.72 31.03 -7.87
N ASP A 368 12.08 30.58 -6.78
CA ASP A 368 12.03 31.32 -5.52
C ASP A 368 13.41 31.51 -4.88
N VAL A 369 14.32 30.55 -5.03
CA VAL A 369 15.68 30.65 -4.48
C VAL A 369 16.60 31.50 -5.37
N MET A 370 16.44 31.45 -6.70
CA MET A 370 17.26 32.23 -7.63
C MET A 370 16.83 33.70 -7.75
N LEU A 371 15.58 34.03 -7.41
CA LEU A 371 15.02 35.38 -7.48
C LEU A 371 15.13 36.18 -6.16
N GLN A 372 15.63 35.58 -5.08
CA GLN A 372 16.00 36.26 -3.83
C GLN A 372 17.41 36.86 -3.93
#